data_AF-A0ABD2HTV1-F1
#
_entry.id   AF-A0ABD2HTV1-F1
#
_cell.length_a   1.000
_cell.length_b   1.000
_cell.length_c   1.000
_cell.angle_alpha   90.00
_cell.angle_beta   90.00
_cell.angle_gamma   90.00
#
_symmetry.space_group_name_H-M   'P 1'
#
loop_
_entity.id
_entity.type
_entity.pdbx_description
1 polymer ?
#
loop_
_entity_poly.entity_id
_entity_poly.type
_entity_poly.pdbx_seq_one_letter_code
_entity_poly.pdbx_strand_id
1 'polypeptide(L)'
;MQNLLHVLFGPVIYRPYQPNLLESSGNKLFSIGAGAYNTCVVLSPILVPYIAFSWTHSHHFSFFRFVLVFYAIAFSFRTIGRMTNADYVRFIKLLGSVRKSPQNVTLVDTLKNYDFQASPGRKAKWHPPRERLPDLNPPLNFLRQVIAWTAANTFGRRMLFPGSMALFNSMLNSQLVDGRRKLLTEMGGKRKVIETEDGGKVDSVFIDKRGKGEQGNILIICCEGNAGYYEMGIMSTPVNLGYSALGWNLPGFAESTGTPLPHTILNSMEAVMQFTVNHLGFQPQQIVLFGWSIGGFAATWAAANYPQVKALILDASFDDVVPLASARMPSVLEGLVRFAVRTHLDLPVAKQLQRYEGPVLLIRRWNDEIITDTFAADYATRRASNRINYLLVSLLRSRHPGLLKTKADEKCVFEWLSHDPQERLFVYPPEDSQEPQTLSDSEMKNEQSRHRFIRQLCTKYFIDFMEATHNVALDPQHFKIPTAL
;
A
#
# COMPACT_ATOMS: atom_id res chain seq x y z
N MET A 1 32.88 -15.50 -19.15
CA MET A 1 32.62 -15.16 -17.73
C MET A 1 31.42 -14.23 -17.55
N GLN A 2 31.32 -13.09 -18.26
CA GLN A 2 30.20 -12.15 -18.13
C GLN A 2 28.80 -12.78 -18.38
N ASN A 3 28.66 -13.64 -19.40
CA ASN A 3 27.38 -14.33 -19.65
C ASN A 3 26.94 -15.26 -18.51
N LEU A 4 27.89 -15.91 -17.81
CA LEU A 4 27.57 -16.80 -16.69
C LEU A 4 27.08 -16.01 -15.48
N LEU A 5 27.74 -14.89 -15.16
CA LEU A 5 27.31 -13.96 -14.11
C LEU A 5 25.92 -13.37 -14.39
N HIS A 6 25.62 -13.07 -15.66
CA HIS A 6 24.29 -12.61 -16.05
C HIS A 6 23.22 -13.69 -15.92
N VAL A 7 23.54 -14.96 -16.10
CA VAL A 7 22.57 -16.05 -15.89
C VAL A 7 22.35 -16.29 -14.39
N LEU A 8 23.43 -16.28 -13.62
CA LEU A 8 23.43 -16.48 -12.17
C LEU A 8 22.61 -15.40 -11.45
N PHE A 9 22.91 -14.13 -11.72
CA PHE A 9 22.31 -12.96 -11.06
C PHE A 9 21.24 -12.24 -11.90
N GLY A 10 20.87 -12.80 -13.05
CA GLY A 10 19.89 -12.17 -13.93
C GLY A 10 18.50 -12.10 -13.30
N PRO A 11 17.67 -11.12 -13.72
CA PRO A 11 16.30 -10.99 -13.22
C PRO A 11 15.47 -12.23 -13.57
N VAL A 12 14.41 -12.47 -12.79
CA VAL A 12 13.40 -13.48 -13.11
C VAL A 12 12.52 -12.91 -14.21
N ILE A 13 12.32 -13.68 -15.28
CA ILE A 13 11.43 -13.30 -16.39
C ILE A 13 10.07 -13.92 -16.07
N TYR A 14 8.96 -13.19 -16.31
CA TYR A 14 7.62 -13.71 -16.01
C TYR A 14 6.79 -14.02 -17.25
N ARG A 15 7.26 -13.65 -18.46
CA ARG A 15 6.54 -13.97 -19.71
C ARG A 15 7.42 -14.18 -20.95
N PRO A 16 7.08 -15.17 -21.79
CA PRO A 16 6.30 -16.40 -21.50
C PRO A 16 7.19 -17.41 -20.76
N TYR A 17 7.89 -16.96 -19.71
CA TYR A 17 8.91 -17.74 -19.05
C TYR A 17 8.31 -18.68 -17.99
N GLN A 18 8.54 -19.98 -18.13
CA GLN A 18 8.27 -20.95 -17.06
C GLN A 18 9.56 -21.55 -16.54
N PRO A 19 9.85 -21.42 -15.22
CA PRO A 19 11.02 -22.04 -14.63
C PRO A 19 10.87 -23.56 -14.70
N ASN A 20 11.93 -24.24 -15.14
CA ASN A 20 11.97 -25.70 -15.10
C ASN A 20 12.19 -26.21 -13.67
N LEU A 21 12.14 -27.53 -13.49
CA LEU A 21 12.24 -28.17 -12.18
C LEU A 21 13.52 -27.75 -11.43
N LEU A 22 14.65 -27.64 -12.12
CA LEU A 22 15.94 -27.27 -11.53
C LEU A 22 15.93 -25.82 -11.03
N GLU A 23 15.46 -24.88 -11.87
CA GLU A 23 15.35 -23.49 -11.43
C GLU A 23 14.34 -23.34 -10.29
N SER A 24 13.19 -23.99 -10.38
CA SER A 24 12.16 -24.00 -9.34
C SER A 24 12.71 -24.52 -8.02
N SER A 25 13.51 -25.58 -8.04
CA SER A 25 14.16 -26.17 -6.86
C SER A 25 15.22 -25.22 -6.28
N GLY A 26 16.05 -24.61 -7.13
CA GLY A 26 17.00 -23.58 -6.70
C GLY A 26 16.31 -22.38 -6.05
N ASN A 27 15.21 -21.90 -6.65
CA ASN A 27 14.42 -20.79 -6.12
C ASN A 27 13.79 -21.13 -4.76
N LYS A 28 13.25 -22.36 -4.59
CA LYS A 28 12.76 -22.84 -3.29
C LYS A 28 13.85 -22.86 -2.22
N LEU A 29 15.06 -23.30 -2.56
CA LEU A 29 16.20 -23.26 -1.63
C LEU A 29 16.55 -21.83 -1.21
N PHE A 30 16.54 -20.87 -2.14
CA PHE A 30 16.70 -19.45 -1.78
C PHE A 30 15.60 -18.95 -0.85
N SER A 31 14.34 -19.31 -1.10
CA SER A 31 13.22 -18.98 -0.21
C SER A 31 13.39 -19.57 1.20
N ILE A 32 13.83 -20.84 1.30
CA ILE A 32 14.12 -21.49 2.60
C ILE A 32 15.28 -20.78 3.32
N GLY A 33 16.37 -20.48 2.61
CA GLY A 33 17.53 -19.78 3.17
C GLY A 33 17.17 -18.37 3.66
N ALA A 34 16.35 -17.64 2.89
CA ALA A 34 15.80 -16.36 3.30
C ALA A 34 14.91 -16.50 4.54
N GLY A 35 14.01 -17.49 4.58
CA GLY A 35 13.18 -17.80 5.75
C GLY A 35 14.03 -18.05 7.00
N ALA A 36 15.04 -18.92 6.90
CA ALA A 36 15.97 -19.22 7.99
C ALA A 36 16.73 -17.98 8.47
N TYR A 37 17.25 -17.16 7.55
CA TYR A 37 17.92 -15.90 7.88
C TYR A 37 17.01 -14.96 8.68
N ASN A 38 15.76 -14.77 8.23
CA ASN A 38 14.81 -13.90 8.94
C ASN A 38 14.45 -14.44 10.32
N THR A 39 14.26 -15.75 10.46
CA THR A 39 14.06 -16.39 11.77
C THR A 39 15.26 -16.15 12.68
N CYS A 40 16.49 -16.29 12.17
CA CYS A 40 17.70 -15.98 12.93
C CYS A 40 17.77 -14.51 13.35
N VAL A 41 17.34 -13.57 12.51
CA VAL A 41 17.29 -12.13 12.85
C VAL A 41 16.27 -11.88 13.96
N VAL A 42 15.07 -12.46 13.87
CA VAL A 42 14.02 -12.32 14.90
C VAL A 42 14.47 -12.90 16.24
N LEU A 43 15.09 -14.08 16.21
CA LEU A 43 15.59 -14.76 17.40
C LEU A 43 17.00 -14.29 17.82
N SER A 44 17.59 -13.32 17.12
CA SER A 44 18.96 -12.88 17.39
C SER A 44 19.23 -12.44 18.84
N PRO A 45 18.30 -11.81 19.59
CA PRO A 45 18.54 -11.47 20.99
C PRO A 45 18.77 -12.68 21.90
N ILE A 46 18.28 -13.86 21.50
CA ILE A 46 18.45 -15.13 22.21
C ILE A 46 19.61 -15.93 21.60
N LEU A 47 19.63 -16.03 20.27
CA LEU A 47 20.60 -16.82 19.53
C LEU A 47 22.01 -16.25 19.63
N VAL A 48 22.19 -14.94 19.61
CA VAL A 48 23.54 -14.33 19.64
C VAL A 48 24.23 -14.61 20.98
N PRO A 49 23.61 -14.37 22.16
CA PRO A 49 24.20 -14.79 23.42
C PRO A 49 24.44 -16.31 23.48
N TYR A 50 23.45 -17.13 23.10
CA TYR A 50 23.61 -18.58 23.11
C TYR A 50 24.79 -19.06 22.26
N ILE A 51 24.92 -18.55 21.03
CA ILE A 51 26.05 -18.86 20.15
C ILE A 51 27.36 -18.38 20.78
N ALA A 52 27.41 -17.16 21.33
CA ALA A 52 28.61 -16.62 21.95
C ALA A 52 29.10 -17.43 23.16
N PHE A 53 28.18 -18.01 23.95
CA PHE A 53 28.52 -18.78 25.15
C PHE A 53 28.67 -20.28 24.91
N SER A 54 28.01 -20.85 23.88
CA SER A 54 27.91 -22.30 23.71
C SER A 54 28.63 -22.84 22.47
N TRP A 55 28.96 -22.02 21.47
CA TRP A 55 29.64 -22.51 20.26
C TRP A 55 31.16 -22.49 20.42
N THR A 56 31.79 -23.54 19.90
CA THR A 56 33.25 -23.62 19.72
C THR A 56 33.64 -23.28 18.27
N HIS A 57 34.93 -23.08 18.00
CA HIS A 57 35.43 -22.86 16.63
C HIS A 57 34.95 -23.92 15.62
N SER A 58 34.85 -25.18 16.03
CA SER A 58 34.34 -26.28 15.18
C SER A 58 32.88 -26.09 14.78
N HIS A 59 32.04 -25.59 15.70
CA HIS A 59 30.63 -25.31 15.43
C HIS A 59 30.48 -24.16 14.42
N HIS A 60 31.21 -23.06 14.62
CA HIS A 60 31.21 -21.93 13.68
C HIS A 60 31.65 -22.36 12.28
N PHE A 61 32.71 -23.17 12.19
CA PHE A 61 33.23 -23.65 10.93
C PHE A 61 32.29 -24.63 10.23
N SER A 62 31.66 -25.54 10.98
CA SER A 62 30.67 -26.48 10.45
C SER A 62 29.42 -25.75 9.94
N PHE A 63 28.93 -24.76 10.69
CA PHE A 63 27.81 -23.93 10.27
C PHE A 63 28.15 -23.10 9.02
N PHE A 64 29.34 -22.48 8.97
CA PHE A 64 29.81 -21.76 7.79
C PHE A 64 29.87 -22.67 6.56
N ARG A 65 30.43 -23.88 6.70
CA ARG A 65 30.45 -24.89 5.62
C ARG A 65 29.06 -25.28 5.17
N PHE A 66 28.14 -25.52 6.10
CA PHE A 66 26.76 -25.85 5.80
C PHE A 66 26.09 -24.74 4.97
N VAL A 67 26.20 -23.49 5.42
CA VAL A 67 25.64 -22.32 4.70
C VAL A 67 26.25 -22.19 3.31
N LEU A 68 27.58 -22.36 3.18
CA LEU A 68 28.28 -22.26 1.91
C LEU A 68 27.82 -23.35 0.93
N VAL A 69 27.73 -24.61 1.37
CA VAL A 69 27.27 -25.74 0.55
C VAL A 69 25.80 -25.57 0.17
N PHE A 70 24.95 -25.15 1.12
CA PHE A 70 23.53 -24.90 0.87
C PHE A 70 23.32 -23.88 -0.25
N TYR A 71 23.98 -22.72 -0.16
CA TYR A 71 23.88 -21.70 -1.20
C TYR A 71 24.57 -22.12 -2.50
N ALA A 72 25.68 -22.87 -2.45
CA ALA A 72 26.31 -23.40 -3.65
C ALA A 72 25.37 -24.34 -4.45
N ILE A 73 24.62 -25.20 -3.76
CA ILE A 73 23.60 -26.07 -4.38
C ILE A 73 22.46 -25.22 -4.95
N ALA A 74 21.94 -24.25 -4.17
CA ALA A 74 20.87 -23.37 -4.62
C ALA A 74 21.23 -22.58 -5.89
N PHE A 75 22.44 -21.99 -5.91
CA PHE A 75 22.98 -21.29 -7.07
C PHE A 75 23.18 -22.23 -8.26
N SER A 76 23.70 -23.43 -8.04
CA SER A 76 23.93 -24.41 -9.11
C SER A 76 22.61 -24.83 -9.77
N PHE A 77 21.60 -25.18 -8.98
CA PHE A 77 20.27 -25.56 -9.48
C PHE A 77 19.61 -24.42 -10.27
N ARG A 78 19.62 -23.20 -9.73
CA ARG A 78 19.08 -22.02 -10.42
C ARG A 78 19.82 -21.74 -11.73
N THR A 79 21.15 -21.80 -11.72
CA THR A 79 21.98 -21.50 -12.90
C THR A 79 21.78 -22.53 -13.99
N ILE A 80 21.87 -23.81 -13.66
CA ILE A 80 21.68 -24.89 -14.62
C ILE A 80 20.25 -24.83 -15.18
N GLY A 81 19.24 -24.64 -14.33
CA GLY A 81 17.85 -24.48 -14.76
C GLY A 81 17.66 -23.31 -15.73
N ARG A 82 18.29 -22.16 -15.48
CA ARG A 82 18.24 -21.01 -16.39
C ARG A 82 19.00 -21.21 -17.69
N MET A 83 20.15 -21.88 -17.63
CA MET A 83 20.95 -22.19 -18.82
C MET A 83 20.23 -23.16 -19.75
N THR A 84 19.43 -24.07 -19.21
CA THR A 84 18.64 -25.04 -19.99
C THR A 84 17.30 -24.50 -20.47
N ASN A 85 16.92 -23.28 -20.05
CA ASN A 85 15.70 -22.64 -20.49
C ASN A 85 15.95 -21.71 -21.69
N ALA A 86 15.40 -22.08 -22.86
CA ALA A 86 15.59 -21.36 -24.12
C ALA A 86 15.12 -19.90 -24.06
N ASP A 87 14.00 -19.64 -23.37
CA ASP A 87 13.46 -18.29 -23.22
C ASP A 87 14.36 -17.42 -22.34
N TYR A 88 14.92 -17.98 -21.26
CA TYR A 88 15.87 -17.26 -20.40
C TYR A 88 17.12 -16.84 -21.16
N VAL A 89 17.67 -17.79 -21.92
CA VAL A 89 18.91 -17.58 -22.67
C VAL A 89 18.70 -16.52 -23.74
N ARG A 90 17.54 -16.52 -24.41
CA ARG A 90 17.18 -15.48 -25.39
C ARG A 90 17.14 -14.10 -24.73
N PHE A 91 16.50 -13.98 -23.57
CA PHE A 91 16.44 -12.73 -22.81
C PHE A 91 17.82 -12.23 -22.35
N ILE A 92 18.64 -13.08 -21.76
CA ILE A 92 19.98 -12.66 -21.27
C ILE A 92 20.88 -12.19 -22.42
N LYS A 93 20.78 -12.81 -23.60
CA LYS A 93 21.47 -12.35 -24.81
C LYS A 93 20.98 -10.97 -25.24
N LEU A 94 19.67 -10.72 -25.23
CA LEU A 94 19.09 -9.41 -25.53
C LEU A 94 19.56 -8.35 -24.52
N LEU A 95 19.49 -8.64 -23.22
CA LEU A 95 19.94 -7.76 -22.14
C LEU A 95 21.43 -7.40 -22.28
N GLY A 96 22.27 -8.40 -22.58
CA GLY A 96 23.70 -8.18 -22.83
C GLY A 96 23.96 -7.31 -24.06
N SER A 97 23.13 -7.42 -25.10
CA SER A 97 23.24 -6.62 -26.33
C SER A 97 22.87 -5.15 -26.08
N VAL A 98 21.81 -4.88 -25.30
CA VAL A 98 21.43 -3.51 -24.92
C VAL A 98 22.49 -2.84 -24.06
N ARG A 99 23.09 -3.55 -23.10
CA ARG A 99 24.16 -2.98 -22.25
C ARG A 99 25.39 -2.54 -23.04
N LYS A 100 25.69 -3.22 -24.14
CA LYS A 100 26.81 -2.86 -25.02
C LYS A 100 26.47 -1.68 -25.94
N SER A 101 25.21 -1.53 -26.32
CA SER A 101 24.73 -0.52 -27.26
C SER A 101 23.49 0.22 -26.72
N PRO A 102 23.61 1.02 -25.66
CA PRO A 102 22.47 1.63 -24.97
C PRO A 102 21.71 2.68 -25.80
N GLN A 103 22.29 3.15 -26.91
CA GLN A 103 21.67 4.14 -27.81
C GLN A 103 20.80 3.49 -28.92
N ASN A 104 20.81 2.16 -29.07
CA ASN A 104 20.08 1.47 -30.12
C ASN A 104 18.58 1.37 -29.77
N VAL A 105 17.76 2.23 -30.37
CA VAL A 105 16.33 2.39 -30.07
C VAL A 105 15.54 1.09 -30.27
N THR A 106 15.81 0.30 -31.31
CA THR A 106 15.08 -0.96 -31.57
C THR A 106 15.43 -2.05 -30.57
N LEU A 107 16.68 -2.18 -30.16
CA LEU A 107 17.08 -3.11 -29.09
C LEU A 107 16.51 -2.68 -27.73
N VAL A 108 16.54 -1.38 -27.44
CA VAL A 108 15.98 -0.80 -26.22
C VAL A 108 14.46 -0.99 -26.18
N ASP A 109 13.73 -0.76 -27.27
CA ASP A 109 12.29 -0.99 -27.35
C ASP A 109 11.92 -2.48 -27.23
N THR A 110 12.75 -3.37 -27.79
CA THR A 110 12.59 -4.81 -27.61
C THR A 110 12.84 -5.22 -26.15
N LEU A 111 13.77 -4.57 -25.44
CA LEU A 111 14.02 -4.80 -24.00
C LEU A 111 12.99 -4.10 -23.11
N LYS A 112 12.35 -3.01 -23.53
CA LYS A 112 11.21 -2.40 -22.83
C LYS A 112 10.04 -3.38 -22.73
N ASN A 113 9.94 -4.37 -23.60
CA ASN A 113 9.01 -5.49 -23.45
C ASN A 113 9.37 -6.42 -22.27
N TYR A 114 10.56 -6.26 -21.67
CA TYR A 114 11.13 -7.07 -20.58
C TYR A 114 11.54 -6.22 -19.36
N ASP A 115 10.59 -5.43 -18.86
CA ASP A 115 10.47 -5.10 -17.43
C ASP A 115 10.92 -3.73 -16.90
N PHE A 116 11.70 -2.86 -17.55
CA PHE A 116 12.18 -1.63 -16.85
C PHE A 116 11.76 -0.31 -17.50
N GLN A 117 11.24 0.60 -16.68
CA GLN A 117 10.95 1.97 -17.08
C GLN A 117 11.31 2.95 -15.97
N ALA A 118 12.30 3.81 -16.25
CA ALA A 118 12.68 4.88 -15.36
C ALA A 118 11.60 5.98 -15.34
N SER A 119 11.21 6.40 -14.15
CA SER A 119 10.24 7.47 -13.96
C SER A 119 10.99 8.74 -13.55
N PRO A 120 10.91 9.84 -14.32
CA PRO A 120 11.60 11.07 -13.96
C PRO A 120 11.03 11.60 -12.64
N GLY A 121 11.91 11.91 -11.68
CA GLY A 121 11.50 12.54 -10.42
C GLY A 121 11.02 13.98 -10.65
N ARG A 122 9.95 14.38 -9.95
CA ARG A 122 9.47 15.77 -9.92
C ARG A 122 10.12 16.52 -8.76
N LYS A 123 10.70 17.69 -9.04
CA LYS A 123 11.42 18.51 -8.03
C LYS A 123 10.52 19.11 -6.94
N ALA A 124 9.26 19.44 -7.27
CA ALA A 124 8.32 20.06 -6.33
C ALA A 124 7.26 19.05 -5.89
N LYS A 125 7.45 18.46 -4.70
CA LYS A 125 6.51 17.54 -4.05
C LYS A 125 6.02 18.16 -2.75
N TRP A 126 4.72 18.13 -2.52
CA TRP A 126 4.18 18.53 -1.23
C TRP A 126 4.26 17.35 -0.25
N HIS A 127 4.71 17.63 0.97
CA HIS A 127 4.68 16.71 2.09
C HIS A 127 3.90 17.33 3.24
N PRO A 128 3.12 16.53 3.99
CA PRO A 128 2.38 17.03 5.13
C PRO A 128 3.35 17.56 6.20
N PRO A 129 3.00 18.66 6.90
CA PRO A 129 3.84 19.19 7.96
C PRO A 129 3.95 18.17 9.09
N ARG A 130 5.19 17.92 9.52
CA ARG A 130 5.49 17.03 10.65
C ARG A 130 5.01 17.67 11.94
N GLU A 131 4.45 16.84 12.82
CA GLU A 131 4.08 17.30 14.16
C GLU A 131 5.35 17.62 14.97
N ARG A 132 5.42 18.81 15.55
CA ARG A 132 6.52 19.17 16.45
C ARG A 132 6.23 18.61 17.84
N LEU A 133 7.02 17.63 18.24
CA LEU A 133 6.94 17.04 19.59
C LEU A 133 7.86 17.81 20.54
N PRO A 134 7.45 18.00 21.81
CA PRO A 134 8.30 18.67 22.80
C PRO A 134 9.56 17.85 23.09
N ASP A 135 10.68 18.56 23.17
CA ASP A 135 11.96 17.99 23.59
C ASP A 135 11.95 17.71 25.10
N LEU A 136 12.54 16.58 25.48
CA LEU A 136 12.87 16.30 26.87
C LEU A 136 14.25 16.90 27.21
N ASN A 137 14.64 16.82 28.48
CA ASN A 137 16.00 17.14 28.88
C ASN A 137 17.02 16.38 28.00
N PRO A 138 18.15 17.00 27.60
CA PRO A 138 19.04 16.47 26.57
C PRO A 138 19.41 14.97 26.68
N PRO A 139 19.83 14.43 27.84
CA PRO A 139 20.18 13.01 27.94
C PRO A 139 18.96 12.09 27.75
N LEU A 140 17.80 12.48 28.29
CA LEU A 140 16.56 11.72 28.12
C LEU A 140 16.03 11.82 26.69
N ASN A 141 16.21 12.96 26.02
CA ASN A 141 15.80 13.13 24.63
C ASN A 141 16.66 12.27 23.69
N PHE A 142 17.98 12.22 23.92
CA PHE A 142 18.87 11.34 23.19
C PHE A 142 18.47 9.87 23.37
N LEU A 143 18.25 9.43 24.62
CA LEU A 143 17.82 8.07 24.90
C LEU A 143 16.47 7.74 24.25
N ARG A 144 15.48 8.65 24.34
CA ARG A 144 14.18 8.51 23.67
C ARG A 144 14.34 8.36 22.17
N GLN A 145 15.21 9.15 21.52
CA GLN A 145 15.48 9.05 20.09
C GLN A 145 16.08 7.70 19.70
N VAL A 146 17.08 7.22 20.45
CA VAL A 146 17.71 5.91 20.19
C VAL A 146 16.69 4.77 20.35
N ILE A 147 15.91 4.78 21.44
CA ILE A 147 14.87 3.76 21.67
C ILE A 147 13.81 3.82 20.57
N ALA A 148 13.31 5.00 20.25
CA ALA A 148 12.29 5.20 19.23
C ALA A 148 12.75 4.77 17.84
N TRP A 149 13.96 5.15 17.44
CA TRP A 149 14.57 4.72 16.18
C TRP A 149 14.74 3.21 16.13
N THR A 150 15.23 2.61 17.21
CA THR A 150 15.42 1.16 17.31
C THR A 150 14.08 0.44 17.21
N ALA A 151 13.09 0.86 18.00
CA ALA A 151 11.74 0.30 17.98
C ALA A 151 11.11 0.41 16.59
N ALA A 152 11.19 1.58 15.93
CA ALA A 152 10.66 1.78 14.59
C ALA A 152 11.33 0.87 13.54
N ASN A 153 12.66 0.77 13.54
CA ASN A 153 13.41 0.03 12.51
C ASN A 153 13.42 -1.49 12.71
N THR A 154 13.12 -1.97 13.93
CA THR A 154 13.11 -3.40 14.26
C THR A 154 11.69 -3.97 14.38
N PHE A 155 10.85 -3.37 15.21
CA PHE A 155 9.56 -3.95 15.57
C PHE A 155 8.40 -3.20 14.91
N GLY A 156 8.31 -1.89 15.12
CA GLY A 156 7.18 -1.06 14.70
C GLY A 156 6.92 -1.15 13.19
N ARG A 157 7.95 -1.05 12.35
CA ARG A 157 7.79 -1.18 10.89
C ARG A 157 7.30 -2.57 10.48
N ARG A 158 7.77 -3.63 11.15
CA ARG A 158 7.39 -5.01 10.80
C ARG A 158 5.93 -5.30 11.19
N MET A 159 5.45 -4.72 12.30
CA MET A 159 4.03 -4.75 12.67
C MET A 159 3.17 -3.92 11.71
N LEU A 160 3.69 -2.76 11.28
CA LEU A 160 2.94 -1.86 10.39
C LEU A 160 2.89 -2.36 8.94
N PHE A 161 3.91 -3.08 8.47
CA PHE A 161 4.03 -3.63 7.11
C PHE A 161 4.49 -5.10 7.11
N PRO A 162 3.70 -6.03 7.66
CA PRO A 162 4.07 -7.44 7.74
C PRO A 162 4.31 -8.08 6.36
N GLY A 163 3.64 -7.63 5.31
CA GLY A 163 3.86 -8.12 3.94
C GLY A 163 5.27 -7.86 3.40
N SER A 164 6.01 -6.89 3.97
CA SER A 164 7.42 -6.67 3.59
C SER A 164 8.40 -7.67 4.22
N MET A 165 7.94 -8.47 5.18
CA MET A 165 8.80 -9.44 5.85
C MET A 165 9.09 -10.58 4.90
N ALA A 166 10.36 -10.94 4.76
CA ALA A 166 10.75 -11.99 3.82
C ALA A 166 10.16 -13.38 4.17
N LEU A 167 9.81 -13.65 5.43
CA LEU A 167 9.02 -14.83 5.80
C LEU A 167 7.62 -14.80 5.19
N PHE A 168 6.90 -13.66 5.27
CA PHE A 168 5.57 -13.49 4.70
C PHE A 168 5.61 -13.61 3.17
N ASN A 169 6.55 -12.91 2.52
CA ASN A 169 6.81 -13.03 1.09
C ASN A 169 7.08 -14.48 0.69
N SER A 170 7.90 -15.21 1.45
CA SER A 170 8.20 -16.62 1.17
C SER A 170 6.97 -17.52 1.32
N MET A 171 6.13 -17.29 2.33
CA MET A 171 4.93 -18.08 2.59
C MET A 171 3.87 -17.91 1.50
N LEU A 172 3.77 -16.71 0.94
CA LEU A 172 2.79 -16.37 -0.08
C LEU A 172 3.32 -16.50 -1.51
N ASN A 173 4.60 -16.85 -1.69
CA ASN A 173 5.26 -16.80 -2.99
C ASN A 173 4.53 -17.60 -4.08
N SER A 174 3.99 -18.78 -3.77
CA SER A 174 3.18 -19.55 -4.73
C SER A 174 1.93 -18.77 -5.18
N GLN A 175 1.18 -18.21 -4.24
CA GLN A 175 -0.03 -17.44 -4.48
C GLN A 175 0.28 -16.17 -5.27
N LEU A 176 1.38 -15.49 -4.96
CA LEU A 176 1.84 -14.31 -5.70
C LEU A 176 2.21 -14.65 -7.14
N VAL A 177 2.95 -15.74 -7.36
CA VAL A 177 3.31 -16.20 -8.71
C VAL A 177 2.07 -16.58 -9.51
N ASP A 178 1.11 -17.29 -8.91
CA ASP A 178 -0.12 -17.70 -9.58
C ASP A 178 -1.06 -16.52 -9.85
N GLY A 179 -1.22 -15.61 -8.87
CA GLY A 179 -2.01 -14.38 -9.03
C GLY A 179 -1.46 -13.48 -10.12
N ARG A 180 -0.13 -13.28 -10.14
CA ARG A 180 0.55 -12.57 -11.23
C ARG A 180 0.34 -13.28 -12.56
N ARG A 181 0.52 -14.61 -12.62
CA ARG A 181 0.28 -15.37 -13.86
C ARG A 181 -1.14 -15.12 -14.37
N LYS A 182 -2.15 -15.20 -13.51
CA LYS A 182 -3.56 -14.95 -13.86
C LYS A 182 -3.76 -13.55 -14.47
N LEU A 183 -3.30 -12.51 -13.80
CA LEU A 183 -3.39 -11.12 -14.30
C LEU A 183 -2.72 -10.98 -15.67
N LEU A 184 -1.60 -11.66 -15.84
CA LEU A 184 -0.85 -11.64 -17.07
C LEU A 184 -1.60 -12.40 -18.18
N THR A 185 -1.78 -13.71 -18.05
CA THR A 185 -2.25 -14.58 -19.12
C THR A 185 -3.74 -14.46 -19.40
N GLU A 186 -4.58 -14.34 -18.37
CA GLU A 186 -6.03 -14.33 -18.52
C GLU A 186 -6.59 -12.92 -18.70
N MET A 187 -6.01 -11.93 -18.02
CA MET A 187 -6.54 -10.56 -18.03
C MET A 187 -5.77 -9.61 -18.97
N GLY A 188 -4.79 -10.13 -19.72
CA GLY A 188 -4.01 -9.35 -20.68
C GLY A 188 -3.11 -8.30 -20.03
N GLY A 189 -2.78 -8.44 -18.75
CA GLY A 189 -1.93 -7.51 -18.02
C GLY A 189 -0.52 -7.44 -18.58
N LYS A 190 0.15 -6.31 -18.40
CA LYS A 190 1.54 -6.07 -18.78
C LYS A 190 2.30 -5.69 -17.53
N ARG A 191 3.27 -6.53 -17.15
CA ARG A 191 4.15 -6.25 -16.01
C ARG A 191 5.16 -5.18 -16.36
N LYS A 192 5.44 -4.29 -15.42
CA LYS A 192 6.50 -3.28 -15.49
C LYS A 192 7.13 -3.09 -14.11
N VAL A 193 8.44 -2.95 -14.09
CA VAL A 193 9.22 -2.50 -12.94
C VAL A 193 9.52 -1.01 -13.14
N ILE A 194 8.99 -0.22 -12.23
CA ILE A 194 9.10 1.24 -12.25
C ILE A 194 10.25 1.63 -11.33
N GLU A 195 11.22 2.37 -11.84
CA GLU A 195 12.32 2.87 -11.02
C GLU A 195 11.94 4.19 -10.35
N THR A 196 12.20 4.29 -9.06
CA THR A 196 11.98 5.50 -8.25
C THR A 196 13.21 6.40 -8.29
N GLU A 197 13.03 7.68 -7.92
CA GLU A 197 14.11 8.67 -7.93
C GLU A 197 15.29 8.30 -7.03
N ASP A 198 15.05 7.54 -5.96
CA ASP A 198 16.07 7.02 -5.04
C ASP A 198 16.63 5.64 -5.45
N GLY A 199 16.37 5.18 -6.69
CA GLY A 199 16.88 3.92 -7.24
C GLY A 199 16.16 2.66 -6.74
N GLY A 200 15.06 2.83 -6.00
CA GLY A 200 14.12 1.77 -5.68
C GLY A 200 13.41 1.24 -6.92
N LYS A 201 12.91 0.00 -6.84
CA LYS A 201 12.23 -0.68 -7.94
C LYS A 201 10.87 -1.13 -7.47
N VAL A 202 9.83 -0.64 -8.13
CA VAL A 202 8.43 -0.95 -7.83
C VAL A 202 7.93 -1.96 -8.85
N ASP A 203 7.55 -3.14 -8.38
CA ASP A 203 6.89 -4.13 -9.20
C ASP A 203 5.42 -3.75 -9.44
N SER A 204 4.98 -3.80 -10.69
CA SER A 204 3.63 -3.39 -11.07
C SER A 204 3.08 -4.19 -12.25
N VAL A 205 1.75 -4.26 -12.34
CA VAL A 205 1.03 -4.79 -13.50
C VAL A 205 -0.04 -3.79 -13.94
N PHE A 206 -0.04 -3.50 -15.24
CA PHE A 206 -1.02 -2.65 -15.90
C PHE A 206 -1.95 -3.48 -16.80
N ILE A 207 -3.26 -3.32 -16.64
CA ILE A 207 -4.28 -3.88 -17.54
C ILE A 207 -4.94 -2.73 -18.30
N ASP A 208 -4.75 -2.73 -19.62
CA ASP A 208 -5.32 -1.72 -20.52
C ASP A 208 -6.66 -2.19 -21.08
N LYS A 209 -7.72 -1.43 -20.78
CA LYS A 209 -9.07 -1.66 -21.31
C LYS A 209 -9.54 -0.57 -22.27
N ARG A 210 -8.69 0.39 -22.64
CA ARG A 210 -9.03 1.39 -23.66
C ARG A 210 -9.48 0.70 -24.95
N GLY A 211 -10.53 1.22 -25.57
CA GLY A 211 -11.15 0.65 -26.78
C GLY A 211 -11.98 -0.63 -26.57
N LYS A 212 -12.07 -1.17 -25.34
CA LYS A 212 -12.93 -2.33 -25.02
C LYS A 212 -14.29 -1.96 -24.42
N GLY A 213 -14.47 -0.70 -24.02
CA GLY A 213 -15.69 -0.16 -23.41
C GLY A 213 -15.44 1.26 -22.88
N GLU A 214 -16.51 1.97 -22.52
CA GLU A 214 -16.43 3.37 -22.04
C GLU A 214 -15.59 3.49 -20.76
N GLN A 215 -15.72 2.52 -19.83
CA GLN A 215 -14.98 2.48 -18.58
C GLN A 215 -13.46 2.33 -18.80
N GLY A 216 -13.04 1.75 -19.92
CA GLY A 216 -11.63 1.47 -20.21
C GLY A 216 -10.76 2.73 -20.30
N ASN A 217 -11.37 3.89 -20.55
CA ASN A 217 -10.70 5.19 -20.59
C ASN A 217 -10.38 5.77 -19.21
N ILE A 218 -10.86 5.13 -18.14
CA ILE A 218 -10.55 5.48 -16.75
C ILE A 218 -9.56 4.45 -16.23
N LEU A 219 -8.48 4.92 -15.61
CA LEU A 219 -7.48 4.12 -14.93
C LEU A 219 -7.72 4.14 -13.43
N ILE A 220 -7.81 2.97 -12.81
CA ILE A 220 -7.79 2.82 -11.35
C ILE A 220 -6.38 2.45 -10.91
N ILE A 221 -5.74 3.29 -10.10
CA ILE A 221 -4.47 2.96 -9.45
C ILE A 221 -4.78 2.38 -8.07
N CYS A 222 -4.43 1.10 -7.89
CA CYS A 222 -4.74 0.33 -6.69
C CYS A 222 -3.58 0.40 -5.69
N CYS A 223 -3.83 0.99 -4.53
CA CYS A 223 -2.90 1.08 -3.41
C CYS A 223 -3.32 0.07 -2.33
N GLU A 224 -2.54 -1.00 -2.20
CA GLU A 224 -2.84 -2.15 -1.35
C GLU A 224 -2.63 -1.91 0.15
N GLY A 225 -3.18 -2.82 0.96
CA GLY A 225 -3.04 -2.87 2.41
C GLY A 225 -1.65 -3.31 2.90
N ASN A 226 -1.47 -3.36 4.22
CA ASN A 226 -0.17 -3.64 4.85
C ASN A 226 0.34 -5.09 4.74
N ALA A 227 -0.52 -5.99 4.29
CA ALA A 227 -0.21 -7.34 3.84
C ALA A 227 -0.85 -7.62 2.45
N GLY A 228 -1.21 -6.55 1.74
CA GLY A 228 -1.83 -6.64 0.42
C GLY A 228 -0.76 -6.63 -0.69
N TYR A 229 -1.07 -7.34 -1.77
CA TYR A 229 -0.23 -7.45 -2.96
C TYR A 229 -1.13 -7.33 -4.18
N TYR A 230 -0.69 -6.64 -5.23
CA TYR A 230 -1.55 -6.45 -6.40
C TYR A 230 -1.96 -7.77 -7.05
N GLU A 231 -1.16 -8.83 -6.88
CA GLU A 231 -1.36 -10.17 -7.43
C GLU A 231 -2.63 -10.84 -6.92
N MET A 232 -3.09 -10.46 -5.72
CA MET A 232 -4.22 -11.08 -5.03
C MET A 232 -5.11 -10.07 -4.29
N GLY A 233 -4.94 -8.79 -4.59
CA GLY A 233 -5.55 -7.69 -3.86
C GLY A 233 -6.68 -7.00 -4.61
N ILE A 234 -6.83 -5.71 -4.32
CA ILE A 234 -8.00 -4.90 -4.70
C ILE A 234 -8.05 -4.58 -6.20
N MET A 235 -6.98 -4.87 -6.96
CA MET A 235 -6.92 -4.65 -8.42
C MET A 235 -7.96 -5.47 -9.20
N SER A 236 -8.38 -6.62 -8.68
CA SER A 236 -9.34 -7.50 -9.36
C SER A 236 -10.73 -6.86 -9.54
N THR A 237 -11.22 -6.13 -8.54
CA THR A 237 -12.54 -5.47 -8.58
C THR A 237 -12.68 -4.47 -9.74
N PRO A 238 -11.82 -3.44 -9.89
CA PRO A 238 -11.94 -2.49 -11.00
C PRO A 238 -11.72 -3.15 -12.37
N VAL A 239 -10.84 -4.16 -12.46
CA VAL A 239 -10.66 -4.92 -13.70
C VAL A 239 -11.96 -5.61 -14.09
N ASN A 240 -12.62 -6.31 -13.16
CA ASN A 240 -13.89 -6.99 -13.44
C ASN A 240 -15.01 -6.03 -13.83
N LEU A 241 -14.99 -4.80 -13.30
CA LEU A 241 -15.91 -3.71 -13.65
C LEU A 241 -15.62 -3.02 -15.00
N GLY A 242 -14.58 -3.44 -15.73
CA GLY A 242 -14.31 -2.93 -17.08
C GLY A 242 -13.34 -1.74 -17.13
N TYR A 243 -12.82 -1.28 -15.99
CA TYR A 243 -11.83 -0.20 -15.95
C TYR A 243 -10.43 -0.68 -16.37
N SER A 244 -9.61 0.24 -16.88
CA SER A 244 -8.16 0.02 -16.89
C SER A 244 -7.67 0.04 -15.43
N ALA A 245 -6.66 -0.77 -15.09
CA ALA A 245 -6.16 -0.85 -13.73
C ALA A 245 -4.64 -0.96 -13.68
N LEU A 246 -4.03 -0.32 -12.68
CA LEU A 246 -2.61 -0.42 -12.36
C LEU A 246 -2.46 -0.84 -10.90
N GLY A 247 -1.98 -2.06 -10.69
CA GLY A 247 -1.58 -2.56 -9.39
C GLY A 247 -0.07 -2.45 -9.21
N TRP A 248 0.37 -2.11 -8.00
CA TRP A 248 1.79 -1.99 -7.67
C TRP A 248 2.04 -2.43 -6.23
N ASN A 249 3.23 -2.98 -5.98
CA ASN A 249 3.63 -3.47 -4.67
C ASN A 249 4.47 -2.43 -3.91
N LEU A 250 4.16 -2.22 -2.64
CA LEU A 250 4.92 -1.34 -1.74
C LEU A 250 6.40 -1.74 -1.66
N PRO A 251 7.33 -0.84 -1.28
CA PRO A 251 8.73 -1.18 -1.08
C PRO A 251 8.92 -2.39 -0.15
N GLY A 252 9.69 -3.38 -0.60
CA GLY A 252 9.94 -4.62 0.14
C GLY A 252 8.84 -5.70 0.04
N PHE A 253 7.76 -5.46 -0.71
CA PHE A 253 6.70 -6.45 -0.96
C PHE A 253 6.98 -7.18 -2.28
N ALA A 254 6.90 -8.51 -2.25
CA ALA A 254 7.15 -9.39 -3.39
C ALA A 254 8.45 -9.03 -4.14
N GLU A 255 8.34 -8.60 -5.39
CA GLU A 255 9.47 -8.25 -6.26
C GLU A 255 9.88 -6.76 -6.17
N SER A 256 9.18 -5.94 -5.37
CA SER A 256 9.57 -4.55 -5.11
C SER A 256 10.76 -4.49 -4.14
N THR A 257 11.76 -3.67 -4.47
CA THR A 257 12.95 -3.51 -3.63
C THR A 257 12.73 -2.48 -2.51
N GLY A 258 13.68 -2.42 -1.58
CA GLY A 258 13.71 -1.40 -0.54
C GLY A 258 12.96 -1.77 0.73
N THR A 259 12.70 -0.76 1.55
CA THR A 259 12.08 -0.89 2.88
C THR A 259 10.85 -0.01 2.93
N PRO A 260 9.70 -0.46 3.46
CA PRO A 260 8.46 0.35 3.52
C PRO A 260 8.57 1.38 4.65
N LEU A 261 9.20 2.50 4.35
CA LEU A 261 9.23 3.70 5.17
C LEU A 261 8.30 4.73 4.53
N PRO A 262 7.72 5.66 5.30
CA PRO A 262 6.80 6.65 4.73
C PRO A 262 7.38 7.36 3.50
N HIS A 263 8.64 7.81 3.54
CA HIS A 263 9.27 8.48 2.40
C HIS A 263 9.49 7.58 1.17
N THR A 264 9.86 6.30 1.36
CA THR A 264 10.05 5.39 0.22
C THR A 264 8.71 5.03 -0.42
N ILE A 265 7.65 4.86 0.37
CA ILE A 265 6.29 4.63 -0.13
C ILE A 265 5.82 5.82 -0.99
N LEU A 266 6.06 7.05 -0.53
CA LEU A 266 5.71 8.25 -1.30
C LEU A 266 6.56 8.40 -2.57
N ASN A 267 7.85 8.04 -2.53
CA ASN A 267 8.70 7.99 -3.72
C ASN A 267 8.20 6.96 -4.74
N SER A 268 7.76 5.78 -4.28
CA SER A 268 7.12 4.77 -5.13
C SER A 268 5.82 5.28 -5.74
N MET A 269 4.95 5.90 -4.95
CA MET A 269 3.69 6.46 -5.45
C MET A 269 3.92 7.56 -6.49
N GLU A 270 4.90 8.45 -6.28
CA GLU A 270 5.29 9.45 -7.28
C GLU A 270 5.75 8.79 -8.58
N ALA A 271 6.60 7.76 -8.49
CA ALA A 271 7.09 7.05 -9.67
C ALA A 271 5.95 6.37 -10.44
N VAL A 272 4.98 5.79 -9.73
CA VAL A 272 3.74 5.20 -10.29
C VAL A 272 2.88 6.25 -11.00
N MET A 273 2.68 7.43 -10.40
CA MET A 273 1.95 8.52 -11.02
C MET A 273 2.66 9.03 -12.28
N GLN A 274 3.96 9.28 -12.20
CA GLN A 274 4.76 9.73 -13.35
C GLN A 274 4.81 8.69 -14.46
N PHE A 275 4.87 7.40 -14.12
CA PHE A 275 4.79 6.32 -15.09
C PHE A 275 3.43 6.30 -15.80
N THR A 276 2.37 6.49 -15.03
CA THR A 276 1.00 6.53 -15.56
C THR A 276 0.81 7.69 -16.54
N VAL A 277 1.22 8.90 -16.16
CA VAL A 277 0.99 10.10 -16.98
C VAL A 277 1.90 10.11 -18.21
N ASN A 278 3.20 9.89 -18.02
CA ASN A 278 4.18 10.09 -19.09
C ASN A 278 4.33 8.88 -20.01
N HIS A 279 4.07 7.66 -19.51
CA HIS A 279 4.34 6.43 -20.26
C HIS A 279 3.08 5.65 -20.62
N LEU A 280 2.06 5.59 -19.75
CA LEU A 280 0.77 4.98 -20.10
C LEU A 280 -0.16 5.95 -20.85
N GLY A 281 0.09 7.26 -20.73
CA GLY A 281 -0.64 8.32 -21.45
C GLY A 281 -2.01 8.63 -20.87
N PHE A 282 -2.28 8.26 -19.61
CA PHE A 282 -3.51 8.68 -18.92
C PHE A 282 -3.34 10.08 -18.37
N GLN A 283 -4.26 10.97 -18.71
CA GLN A 283 -4.31 12.29 -18.08
C GLN A 283 -4.77 12.16 -16.62
N PRO A 284 -4.33 13.05 -15.70
CA PRO A 284 -4.80 13.03 -14.31
C PRO A 284 -6.33 12.88 -14.17
N GLN A 285 -7.11 13.58 -14.99
CA GLN A 285 -8.58 13.56 -14.99
C GLN A 285 -9.20 12.20 -15.39
N GLN A 286 -8.38 11.26 -15.86
CA GLN A 286 -8.76 9.88 -16.15
C GLN A 286 -8.34 8.91 -15.05
N ILE A 287 -7.65 9.37 -14.01
CA ILE A 287 -7.10 8.54 -12.95
C ILE A 287 -7.99 8.59 -11.72
N VAL A 288 -8.40 7.42 -11.22
CA VAL A 288 -9.01 7.26 -9.90
C VAL A 288 -7.97 6.59 -9.00
N LEU A 289 -7.76 7.17 -7.83
CA LEU A 289 -6.90 6.60 -6.80
C LEU A 289 -7.77 5.74 -5.87
N PHE A 290 -7.44 4.46 -5.76
CA PHE A 290 -8.17 3.52 -4.91
C PHE A 290 -7.23 2.97 -3.84
N GLY A 291 -7.41 3.41 -2.60
CA GLY A 291 -6.63 2.95 -1.46
C GLY A 291 -7.44 2.05 -0.54
N TRP A 292 -6.91 0.87 -0.22
CA TRP A 292 -7.46 0.00 0.81
C TRP A 292 -6.58 0.03 2.05
N SER A 293 -7.18 0.20 3.23
CA SER A 293 -6.47 0.16 4.51
C SER A 293 -5.31 1.17 4.54
N ILE A 294 -4.09 0.71 4.84
CA ILE A 294 -2.87 1.52 4.82
C ILE A 294 -2.55 2.13 3.45
N GLY A 295 -3.05 1.54 2.35
CA GLY A 295 -2.90 2.06 1.00
C GLY A 295 -3.52 3.45 0.82
N GLY A 296 -4.44 3.84 1.71
CA GLY A 296 -4.97 5.21 1.79
C GLY A 296 -3.89 6.27 2.00
N PHE A 297 -2.76 5.95 2.64
CA PHE A 297 -1.63 6.88 2.80
C PHE A 297 -0.99 7.26 1.45
N ALA A 298 -0.73 6.28 0.58
CA ALA A 298 -0.19 6.57 -0.74
C ALA A 298 -1.23 7.26 -1.63
N ALA A 299 -2.49 6.79 -1.60
CA ALA A 299 -3.58 7.33 -2.39
C ALA A 299 -3.90 8.79 -2.04
N THR A 300 -4.04 9.14 -0.75
CA THR A 300 -4.30 10.53 -0.34
C THR A 300 -3.13 11.46 -0.64
N TRP A 301 -1.88 10.99 -0.49
CA TRP A 301 -0.72 11.77 -0.88
C TRP A 301 -0.68 12.08 -2.37
N ALA A 302 -1.02 11.10 -3.22
CA ALA A 302 -1.12 11.30 -4.66
C ALA A 302 -2.25 12.29 -4.99
N ALA A 303 -3.42 12.16 -4.37
CA ALA A 303 -4.53 13.11 -4.56
C ALA A 303 -4.13 14.55 -4.18
N ALA A 304 -3.39 14.71 -3.08
CA ALA A 304 -2.89 16.00 -2.60
C ALA A 304 -1.84 16.65 -3.53
N ASN A 305 -1.12 15.83 -4.31
CA ASN A 305 -0.06 16.26 -5.23
C ASN A 305 -0.51 16.39 -6.69
N TYR A 306 -1.59 15.69 -7.05
CA TYR A 306 -2.23 15.67 -8.36
C TYR A 306 -3.72 15.99 -8.20
N PRO A 307 -4.09 17.23 -7.82
CA PRO A 307 -5.47 17.55 -7.47
C PRO A 307 -6.46 17.41 -8.64
N GLN A 308 -5.95 17.23 -9.86
CA GLN A 308 -6.76 17.01 -11.06
C GLN A 308 -7.19 15.55 -11.26
N VAL A 309 -6.82 14.63 -10.36
CA VAL A 309 -7.30 13.25 -10.42
C VAL A 309 -8.83 13.20 -10.45
N LYS A 310 -9.38 12.21 -11.16
CA LYS A 310 -10.83 12.06 -11.36
C LYS A 310 -11.58 11.90 -10.04
N ALA A 311 -11.05 11.06 -9.16
CA ALA A 311 -11.63 10.75 -7.86
C ALA A 311 -10.64 10.03 -6.94
N LEU A 312 -10.96 10.03 -5.65
CA LEU A 312 -10.29 9.25 -4.61
C LEU A 312 -11.32 8.34 -3.92
N ILE A 313 -11.03 7.05 -3.83
CA ILE A 313 -11.81 6.06 -3.08
C ILE A 313 -10.93 5.48 -1.98
N LEU A 314 -11.41 5.54 -0.73
CA LEU A 314 -10.74 5.00 0.45
C LEU A 314 -11.62 3.91 1.08
N ASP A 315 -11.23 2.65 0.89
CA ASP A 315 -11.87 1.49 1.50
C ASP A 315 -11.16 1.07 2.78
N ALA A 316 -11.91 1.03 3.89
CA ALA A 316 -11.41 0.59 5.19
C ALA A 316 -10.12 1.29 5.61
N SER A 317 -9.99 2.59 5.32
CA SER A 317 -8.80 3.37 5.66
C SER A 317 -8.98 4.11 6.99
N PHE A 318 -8.04 4.97 7.35
CA PHE A 318 -7.99 5.63 8.65
C PHE A 318 -7.60 7.11 8.53
N ASP A 319 -7.80 7.87 9.60
CA ASP A 319 -7.38 9.27 9.71
C ASP A 319 -5.91 9.43 10.08
N ASP A 320 -5.45 8.65 11.05
CA ASP A 320 -4.11 8.67 11.61
C ASP A 320 -3.70 7.29 12.11
N VAL A 321 -2.42 6.93 11.93
CA VAL A 321 -1.87 5.65 12.39
C VAL A 321 -1.57 5.63 13.89
N VAL A 322 -1.38 6.78 14.55
CA VAL A 322 -1.03 6.85 15.98
C VAL A 322 -2.07 6.18 16.87
N PRO A 323 -3.39 6.47 16.78
CA PRO A 323 -4.40 5.80 17.60
C PRO A 323 -4.41 4.28 17.41
N LEU A 324 -4.23 3.83 16.16
CA LEU A 324 -4.13 2.41 15.85
C LEU A 324 -2.92 1.80 16.55
N ALA A 325 -1.74 2.38 16.38
CA ALA A 325 -0.50 1.89 16.99
C ALA A 325 -0.56 1.89 18.53
N SER A 326 -1.05 2.96 19.14
CA SER A 326 -1.17 3.07 20.60
C SER A 326 -2.09 1.99 21.18
N ALA A 327 -3.21 1.69 20.52
CA ALA A 327 -4.12 0.65 20.98
C ALA A 327 -3.48 -0.74 21.02
N ARG A 328 -2.52 -1.05 20.12
CA ARG A 328 -1.81 -2.36 20.08
C ARG A 328 -0.69 -2.46 21.12
N MET A 329 -0.39 -1.38 21.84
CA MET A 329 0.76 -1.31 22.74
C MET A 329 0.30 -1.11 24.19
N PRO A 330 1.11 -1.52 25.19
CA PRO A 330 0.83 -1.19 26.58
C PRO A 330 0.68 0.32 26.78
N SER A 331 -0.37 0.76 27.47
CA SER A 331 -0.69 2.19 27.67
C SER A 331 0.46 2.99 28.31
N VAL A 332 1.26 2.35 29.18
CA VAL A 332 2.47 2.95 29.78
C VAL A 332 3.51 3.40 28.75
N LEU A 333 3.48 2.84 27.53
CA LEU A 333 4.39 3.18 26.44
C LEU A 333 3.82 4.19 25.45
N GLU A 334 2.59 4.68 25.64
CA GLU A 334 1.89 5.53 24.67
C GLU A 334 2.73 6.73 24.21
N GLY A 335 3.37 7.44 25.14
CA GLY A 335 4.23 8.58 24.81
C GLY A 335 5.43 8.23 23.93
N LEU A 336 6.05 7.07 24.17
CA LEU A 336 7.16 6.56 23.36
C LEU A 336 6.67 6.07 21.99
N VAL A 337 5.54 5.35 21.94
CA VAL A 337 4.91 4.87 20.71
C VAL A 337 4.57 6.05 19.81
N ARG A 338 3.88 7.06 20.36
CA ARG A 338 3.55 8.30 19.66
C ARG A 338 4.80 8.98 19.10
N PHE A 339 5.85 9.10 19.92
CA PHE A 339 7.11 9.71 19.48
C PHE A 339 7.78 8.91 18.34
N ALA A 340 7.87 7.59 18.47
CA ALA A 340 8.48 6.73 17.46
C ALA A 340 7.71 6.74 16.13
N VAL A 341 6.37 6.66 16.20
CA VAL A 341 5.50 6.71 15.03
C VAL A 341 5.63 8.07 14.33
N ARG A 342 5.44 9.19 15.03
CA ARG A 342 5.52 10.53 14.44
C ARG A 342 6.89 10.86 13.84
N THR A 343 7.96 10.30 14.39
CA THR A 343 9.32 10.59 13.92
C THR A 343 9.74 9.72 12.74
N HIS A 344 9.31 8.45 12.70
CA HIS A 344 9.86 7.46 11.77
C HIS A 344 8.83 6.74 10.89
N LEU A 345 7.58 6.64 11.32
CA LEU A 345 6.52 5.83 10.69
C LEU A 345 5.21 6.62 10.52
N ASP A 346 5.29 7.94 10.37
CA ASP A 346 4.11 8.82 10.35
C ASP A 346 3.30 8.63 9.06
N LEU A 347 1.99 8.34 9.22
CA LEU A 347 1.04 8.18 8.13
C LEU A 347 -0.19 9.10 8.35
N PRO A 348 -0.08 10.41 8.05
CA PRO A 348 -1.12 11.38 8.34
C PRO A 348 -2.16 11.50 7.20
N VAL A 349 -2.94 10.43 6.99
CA VAL A 349 -3.92 10.30 5.89
C VAL A 349 -4.92 11.45 5.87
N ALA A 350 -5.47 11.83 7.04
CA ALA A 350 -6.40 12.96 7.12
C ALA A 350 -5.75 14.28 6.68
N LYS A 351 -4.51 14.57 7.08
CA LYS A 351 -3.81 15.80 6.67
C LYS A 351 -3.54 15.84 5.17
N GLN A 352 -3.28 14.69 4.56
CA GLN A 352 -3.12 14.57 3.11
C GLN A 352 -4.46 14.81 2.40
N LEU A 353 -5.54 14.20 2.89
CA LEU A 353 -6.89 14.35 2.34
C LEU A 353 -7.38 15.80 2.38
N GLN A 354 -7.09 16.55 3.44
CA GLN A 354 -7.48 17.96 3.59
C GLN A 354 -6.97 18.89 2.48
N ARG A 355 -5.98 18.47 1.69
CA ARG A 355 -5.43 19.26 0.58
C ARG A 355 -6.09 18.92 -0.76
N TYR A 356 -6.74 17.78 -0.86
CA TYR A 356 -7.36 17.34 -2.10
C TYR A 356 -8.79 17.85 -2.17
N GLU A 357 -9.12 18.61 -3.22
CA GLU A 357 -10.43 19.23 -3.44
C GLU A 357 -11.37 18.47 -4.40
N GLY A 358 -10.92 17.39 -5.03
CA GLY A 358 -11.74 16.62 -5.98
C GLY A 358 -12.73 15.63 -5.31
N PRO A 359 -13.44 14.80 -6.09
CA PRO A 359 -14.42 13.84 -5.58
C PRO A 359 -13.79 12.77 -4.66
N VAL A 360 -14.46 12.47 -3.53
CA VAL A 360 -14.01 11.50 -2.51
C VAL A 360 -15.15 10.55 -2.14
N LEU A 361 -14.83 9.26 -1.98
CA LEU A 361 -15.70 8.25 -1.39
C LEU A 361 -14.96 7.51 -0.26
N LEU A 362 -15.56 7.46 0.91
CA LEU A 362 -15.13 6.67 2.06
C LEU A 362 -16.02 5.44 2.17
N ILE A 363 -15.41 4.26 2.22
CA ILE A 363 -16.11 2.98 2.39
C ILE A 363 -15.71 2.41 3.74
N ARG A 364 -16.65 2.35 4.69
CA ARG A 364 -16.43 1.68 5.97
C ARG A 364 -16.93 0.25 5.89
N ARG A 365 -16.09 -0.68 6.31
CA ARG A 365 -16.50 -2.08 6.51
C ARG A 365 -17.25 -2.18 7.84
N TRP A 366 -18.47 -2.67 7.79
CA TRP A 366 -19.37 -2.63 8.94
C TRP A 366 -18.74 -3.35 10.14
N ASN A 367 -18.18 -4.54 9.94
CA ASN A 367 -17.63 -5.38 10.99
C ASN A 367 -16.08 -5.32 11.08
N ASP A 368 -15.48 -4.20 10.67
CA ASP A 368 -14.02 -4.03 10.68
C ASP A 368 -13.43 -4.18 12.10
N GLU A 369 -12.46 -5.08 12.20
CA GLU A 369 -11.74 -5.45 13.41
C GLU A 369 -10.30 -4.94 13.45
N ILE A 370 -9.82 -4.34 12.36
CA ILE A 370 -8.42 -3.95 12.17
C ILE A 370 -8.25 -2.45 12.29
N ILE A 371 -9.19 -1.65 11.80
CA ILE A 371 -9.10 -0.19 11.74
C ILE A 371 -9.84 0.47 12.91
N THR A 372 -9.78 -0.18 14.06
CA THR A 372 -10.37 0.26 15.33
C THR A 372 -9.29 0.58 16.34
N ASP A 373 -9.54 1.55 17.23
CA ASP A 373 -8.65 1.85 18.38
C ASP A 373 -9.03 1.09 19.66
N THR A 374 -9.98 0.15 19.57
CA THR A 374 -10.37 -0.76 20.66
C THR A 374 -10.39 -2.22 20.19
N PHE A 375 -10.24 -3.13 21.17
CA PHE A 375 -10.41 -4.58 21.02
C PHE A 375 -11.66 -5.10 21.74
N ALA A 376 -12.65 -4.23 21.97
CA ALA A 376 -13.92 -4.62 22.55
C ALA A 376 -14.56 -5.77 21.75
N ALA A 377 -15.16 -6.74 22.46
CA ALA A 377 -15.77 -7.90 21.82
C ALA A 377 -17.04 -7.50 21.03
N ASP A 378 -17.78 -6.50 21.52
CA ASP A 378 -19.01 -6.05 20.90
C ASP A 378 -18.75 -5.24 19.61
N TYR A 379 -19.60 -5.47 18.61
CA TYR A 379 -19.46 -4.81 17.31
C TYR A 379 -19.73 -3.32 17.38
N ALA A 380 -20.65 -2.87 18.25
CA ALA A 380 -21.04 -1.46 18.32
C ALA A 380 -19.89 -0.56 18.80
N THR A 381 -19.21 -0.94 19.88
CA THR A 381 -18.04 -0.22 20.41
C THR A 381 -16.89 -0.22 19.43
N ARG A 382 -16.60 -1.36 18.78
CA ARG A 382 -15.60 -1.42 17.70
C ARG A 382 -15.96 -0.49 16.55
N ARG A 383 -17.20 -0.53 16.08
CA ARG A 383 -17.66 0.33 14.96
C ARG A 383 -17.57 1.82 15.31
N ALA A 384 -17.93 2.20 16.53
CA ALA A 384 -17.82 3.58 17.00
C ALA A 384 -16.35 4.05 17.01
N SER A 385 -15.42 3.15 17.36
CA SER A 385 -13.98 3.41 17.37
C SER A 385 -13.28 3.34 16.00
N ASN A 386 -14.01 3.01 14.93
CA ASN A 386 -13.40 2.85 13.61
C ASN A 386 -12.80 4.18 13.12
N ARG A 387 -11.53 4.16 12.73
CA ARG A 387 -10.76 5.36 12.38
C ARG A 387 -11.25 6.07 11.12
N ILE A 388 -11.98 5.38 10.24
CA ILE A 388 -12.61 6.04 9.08
C ILE A 388 -13.72 7.02 9.48
N ASN A 389 -14.33 6.85 10.66
CA ASN A 389 -15.31 7.79 11.21
C ASN A 389 -14.66 9.16 11.43
N TYR A 390 -13.47 9.17 12.04
CA TYR A 390 -12.68 10.37 12.29
C TYR A 390 -12.11 10.97 11.00
N LEU A 391 -11.88 10.14 9.98
CA LEU A 391 -11.51 10.59 8.63
C LEU A 391 -12.65 11.36 7.98
N LEU A 392 -13.90 10.88 8.10
CA LEU A 392 -15.09 11.61 7.63
C LEU A 392 -15.22 12.97 8.32
N VAL A 393 -15.10 13.01 9.66
CA VAL A 393 -15.14 14.27 10.41
C VAL A 393 -14.04 15.23 9.93
N SER A 394 -12.83 14.73 9.70
CA SER A 394 -11.71 15.53 9.18
C SER A 394 -11.96 16.07 7.76
N LEU A 395 -12.59 15.26 6.90
CA LEU A 395 -13.01 15.68 5.56
C LEU A 395 -14.06 16.79 5.66
N LEU A 396 -15.12 16.61 6.45
CA LEU A 396 -16.18 17.61 6.62
C LEU A 396 -15.64 18.94 7.17
N ARG A 397 -14.74 18.88 8.17
CA ARG A 397 -14.11 20.09 8.75
C ARG A 397 -13.30 20.90 7.74
N SER A 398 -12.61 20.22 6.83
CA SER A 398 -11.75 20.88 5.84
C SER A 398 -12.53 21.36 4.62
N ARG A 399 -13.43 20.54 4.08
CA ARG A 399 -14.23 20.88 2.88
C ARG A 399 -15.33 21.88 3.14
N HIS A 400 -15.87 21.90 4.35
CA HIS A 400 -16.98 22.78 4.73
C HIS A 400 -16.62 23.60 5.98
N PRO A 401 -15.73 24.60 5.86
CA PRO A 401 -15.33 25.43 6.99
C PRO A 401 -16.54 26.08 7.67
N GLY A 402 -16.63 25.96 8.99
CA GLY A 402 -17.75 26.49 9.75
C GLY A 402 -19.00 25.60 9.80
N LEU A 403 -18.95 24.38 9.24
CA LEU A 403 -20.03 23.39 9.38
C LEU A 403 -20.03 22.75 10.78
N LEU A 404 -18.89 22.21 11.22
CA LEU A 404 -18.75 21.53 12.51
C LEU A 404 -18.21 22.50 13.58
N LYS A 405 -19.05 23.44 14.03
CA LYS A 405 -18.67 24.51 14.99
C LYS A 405 -18.79 24.09 16.45
N THR A 406 -19.77 23.23 16.74
CA THR A 406 -20.17 22.86 18.09
C THR A 406 -19.97 21.37 18.33
N LYS A 407 -19.97 20.94 19.61
CA LYS A 407 -19.98 19.51 19.95
C LYS A 407 -21.25 18.82 19.47
N ALA A 408 -22.36 19.54 19.34
CA ALA A 408 -23.62 18.99 18.80
C ALA A 408 -23.49 18.62 17.32
N ASP A 409 -22.81 19.44 16.53
CA ASP A 409 -22.57 19.17 15.11
C ASP A 409 -21.75 17.90 14.89
N GLU A 410 -20.67 17.74 15.66
CA GLU A 410 -19.85 16.53 15.61
C GLU A 410 -20.62 15.31 16.13
N LYS A 411 -21.41 15.47 17.19
CA LYS A 411 -22.30 14.42 17.68
C LYS A 411 -23.31 13.98 16.60
N CYS A 412 -23.84 14.91 15.81
CA CYS A 412 -24.75 14.58 14.69
C CYS A 412 -24.09 13.65 13.67
N VAL A 413 -22.78 13.82 13.39
CA VAL A 413 -22.03 12.91 12.50
C VAL A 413 -21.95 11.52 13.11
N PHE A 414 -21.53 11.42 14.37
CA PHE A 414 -21.36 10.14 15.05
C PHE A 414 -22.69 9.40 15.30
N GLU A 415 -23.77 10.14 15.56
CA GLU A 415 -25.12 9.58 15.67
C GLU A 415 -25.57 8.96 14.34
N TRP A 416 -25.39 9.67 13.22
CA TRP A 416 -25.67 9.12 11.90
C TRP A 416 -24.83 7.88 11.59
N LEU A 417 -23.54 7.90 11.95
CA LEU A 417 -22.61 6.78 11.77
C LEU A 417 -22.92 5.56 12.66
N SER A 418 -23.69 5.74 13.74
CA SER A 418 -24.08 4.67 14.66
C SER A 418 -25.20 3.80 14.11
N HIS A 419 -26.07 4.38 13.28
CA HIS A 419 -27.15 3.70 12.60
C HIS A 419 -26.66 2.96 11.35
N ASP A 420 -27.26 1.81 11.05
CA ASP A 420 -27.03 1.12 9.78
C ASP A 420 -27.79 1.81 8.61
N PRO A 421 -27.48 1.46 7.35
CA PRO A 421 -28.14 2.07 6.20
C PRO A 421 -29.67 1.95 6.19
N GLN A 422 -30.24 0.86 6.72
CA GLN A 422 -31.70 0.67 6.77
C GLN A 422 -32.31 1.50 7.90
N GLU A 423 -31.70 1.49 9.08
CA GLU A 423 -32.12 2.30 10.23
C GLU A 423 -32.12 3.80 9.88
N ARG A 424 -31.12 4.28 9.13
CA ARG A 424 -31.05 5.67 8.68
C ARG A 424 -32.30 6.10 7.89
N LEU A 425 -32.91 5.19 7.12
CA LEU A 425 -34.13 5.49 6.34
C LEU A 425 -35.38 5.64 7.22
N PHE A 426 -35.38 5.03 8.41
CA PHE A 426 -36.49 5.14 9.37
C PHE A 426 -36.29 6.29 10.37
N VAL A 427 -35.04 6.56 10.76
CA VAL A 427 -34.69 7.57 11.76
C VAL A 427 -34.66 8.97 11.15
N TYR A 428 -34.22 9.11 9.90
CA TYR A 428 -34.04 10.41 9.25
C TYR A 428 -35.07 10.64 8.14
N PRO A 429 -35.51 11.91 7.96
CA PRO A 429 -36.39 12.27 6.85
C PRO A 429 -35.78 11.95 5.48
N PRO A 430 -36.61 11.63 4.45
CA PRO A 430 -36.12 11.31 3.11
C PRO A 430 -35.25 12.39 2.47
N GLU A 431 -35.47 13.66 2.79
CA GLU A 431 -34.65 14.79 2.33
C GLU A 431 -33.18 14.71 2.76
N ASP A 432 -32.85 14.00 3.83
CA ASP A 432 -31.48 13.83 4.31
C ASP A 432 -30.64 12.88 3.42
N SER A 433 -31.32 12.13 2.53
CA SER A 433 -30.69 11.25 1.54
C SER A 433 -30.53 11.90 0.17
N GLN A 434 -30.99 13.15 0.01
CA GLN A 434 -30.85 13.91 -1.24
C GLN A 434 -29.44 14.48 -1.40
N GLU A 435 -29.08 14.85 -2.62
CA GLU A 435 -27.80 15.53 -2.90
C GLU A 435 -27.71 16.83 -2.08
N PRO A 436 -26.58 17.06 -1.39
CA PRO A 436 -26.38 18.22 -0.53
C PRO A 436 -26.52 19.53 -1.31
N GLN A 437 -27.33 20.45 -0.79
CA GLN A 437 -27.49 21.80 -1.34
C GLN A 437 -26.77 22.83 -0.46
N THR A 438 -26.09 23.79 -1.08
CA THR A 438 -25.36 24.84 -0.35
C THR A 438 -26.33 25.67 0.49
N LEU A 439 -26.05 25.78 1.79
CA LEU A 439 -26.86 26.57 2.72
C LEU A 439 -26.53 28.07 2.61
N SER A 440 -27.55 28.91 2.80
CA SER A 440 -27.37 30.35 3.04
C SER A 440 -26.73 30.63 4.41
N ASP A 441 -26.16 31.82 4.60
CA ASP A 441 -25.56 32.23 5.88
C ASP A 441 -26.55 32.17 7.06
N SER A 442 -27.83 32.47 6.81
CA SER A 442 -28.91 32.35 7.80
C SER A 442 -29.17 30.89 8.18
N GLU A 443 -29.19 29.99 7.19
CA GLU A 443 -29.41 28.56 7.43
C GLU A 443 -28.21 27.91 8.11
N MET A 444 -26.99 28.33 7.81
CA MET A 444 -25.78 27.84 8.48
C MET A 444 -25.78 28.18 9.98
N LYS A 445 -26.45 29.26 10.40
CA LYS A 445 -26.64 29.61 11.81
C LYS A 445 -27.73 28.75 12.49
N ASN A 446 -28.71 28.28 11.74
CA ASN A 446 -29.76 27.40 12.24
C ASN A 446 -29.21 25.98 12.45
N GLU A 447 -29.36 25.44 13.66
CA GLU A 447 -28.85 24.11 14.01
C GLU A 447 -29.52 22.97 13.22
N GLN A 448 -30.85 23.02 13.03
CA GLN A 448 -31.58 21.98 12.31
C GLN A 448 -31.17 21.94 10.82
N SER A 449 -31.10 23.10 10.17
CA SER A 449 -30.65 23.22 8.78
C SER A 449 -29.21 22.71 8.62
N ARG A 450 -28.33 23.03 9.58
CA ARG A 450 -26.94 22.57 9.58
C ARG A 450 -26.82 21.07 9.81
N HIS A 451 -27.55 20.50 10.76
CA HIS A 451 -27.56 19.06 11.03
C HIS A 451 -28.12 18.26 9.85
N ARG A 452 -29.15 18.76 9.16
CA ARG A 452 -29.64 18.18 7.90
C ARG A 452 -28.53 18.14 6.85
N PHE A 453 -27.87 19.28 6.63
CA PHE A 453 -26.79 19.37 5.65
C PHE A 453 -25.61 18.45 5.99
N ILE A 454 -25.27 18.31 7.28
CA ILE A 454 -24.27 17.33 7.75
C ILE A 454 -24.66 15.92 7.32
N ARG A 455 -25.91 15.49 7.51
CA ARG A 455 -26.35 14.13 7.16
C ARG A 455 -26.37 13.89 5.65
N GLN A 456 -26.76 14.89 4.85
CA GLN A 456 -26.64 14.84 3.38
C GLN A 456 -25.18 14.66 2.94
N LEU A 457 -24.25 15.39 3.55
CA LEU A 457 -22.82 15.24 3.28
C LEU A 457 -22.27 13.89 3.75
N CYS A 458 -22.73 13.35 4.87
CA CYS A 458 -22.40 11.98 5.28
C CYS A 458 -22.82 10.98 4.20
N THR A 459 -24.07 11.04 3.72
CA THR A 459 -24.58 10.19 2.63
C THR A 459 -23.77 10.36 1.34
N LYS A 460 -23.32 11.58 1.03
CA LYS A 460 -22.50 11.87 -0.17
C LYS A 460 -21.11 11.23 -0.11
N TYR A 461 -20.42 11.38 1.02
CA TYR A 461 -19.01 11.00 1.15
C TYR A 461 -18.80 9.59 1.68
N PHE A 462 -19.83 8.94 2.23
CA PHE A 462 -19.64 7.76 3.07
C PHE A 462 -20.64 6.65 2.74
N ILE A 463 -20.13 5.42 2.60
CA ILE A 463 -20.95 4.22 2.48
C ILE A 463 -20.49 3.16 3.48
N ASP A 464 -21.44 2.37 3.97
CA ASP A 464 -21.17 1.18 4.78
C ASP A 464 -21.26 -0.07 3.91
N PHE A 465 -20.20 -0.88 3.93
CA PHE A 465 -20.21 -2.22 3.37
C PHE A 465 -20.65 -3.20 4.46
N MET A 466 -21.93 -3.55 4.42
CA MET A 466 -22.59 -4.37 5.43
C MET A 466 -21.97 -5.77 5.54
N GLU A 467 -21.96 -6.30 6.76
CA GLU A 467 -21.45 -7.63 7.12
C GLU A 467 -19.95 -7.88 6.86
N ALA A 468 -19.26 -6.97 6.17
CA ALA A 468 -17.87 -7.13 5.79
C ALA A 468 -16.90 -6.91 6.97
N THR A 469 -15.97 -7.86 7.16
CA THR A 469 -14.75 -7.70 7.98
C THR A 469 -13.62 -7.10 7.15
N HIS A 470 -12.49 -6.75 7.79
CA HIS A 470 -11.42 -5.97 7.15
C HIS A 470 -10.81 -6.59 5.88
N ASN A 471 -10.86 -7.92 5.73
CA ASN A 471 -10.24 -8.64 4.61
C ASN A 471 -11.24 -9.19 3.56
N VAL A 472 -12.55 -8.98 3.74
CA VAL A 472 -13.56 -9.36 2.73
C VAL A 472 -13.29 -8.62 1.41
N ALA A 473 -13.39 -9.28 0.26
CA ALA A 473 -13.21 -8.57 -1.01
C ALA A 473 -14.32 -7.52 -1.19
N LEU A 474 -13.95 -6.31 -1.65
CA LEU A 474 -14.95 -5.27 -1.90
C LEU A 474 -15.92 -5.72 -2.99
N ASP A 475 -17.19 -5.80 -2.64
CA ASP A 475 -18.25 -6.13 -3.58
C ASP A 475 -18.30 -5.05 -4.68
N PRO A 476 -18.29 -5.43 -5.97
CA PRO A 476 -18.38 -4.51 -7.09
C PRO A 476 -19.50 -3.45 -6.98
N GLN A 477 -20.62 -3.75 -6.30
CA GLN A 477 -21.71 -2.79 -6.11
C GLN A 477 -21.33 -1.57 -5.23
N HIS A 478 -20.33 -1.73 -4.37
CA HIS A 478 -19.81 -0.66 -3.50
C HIS A 478 -18.67 0.13 -4.14
N PHE A 479 -18.10 -0.36 -5.26
CA PHE A 479 -17.09 0.39 -6.02
C PHE A 479 -17.77 1.40 -6.95
N LYS A 480 -18.06 2.60 -6.42
CA LYS A 480 -18.65 3.71 -7.16
C LYS A 480 -17.65 4.86 -7.28
N ILE A 481 -17.41 5.35 -8.48
CA ILE A 481 -16.58 6.55 -8.68
C ILE A 481 -17.42 7.76 -8.23
N PRO A 482 -17.01 8.50 -7.19
CA PRO A 482 -17.75 9.65 -6.71
C PRO A 482 -17.73 10.80 -7.73
N THR A 483 -18.77 11.63 -7.68
CA THR A 483 -18.87 12.87 -8.46
C THR A 483 -18.54 14.09 -7.60
N ALA A 484 -18.22 15.20 -8.25
CA ALA A 484 -18.05 16.48 -7.55
C ALA A 484 -19.37 16.92 -6.90
N LEU A 485 -19.25 17.79 -5.90
CA LEU A 485 -20.37 18.40 -5.18
C LEU A 485 -20.88 19.64 -5.93
#